data_AF-A0A349UNK2-F1
#
_entry.id   AF-A0A349UNK2-F1
#
_cell.length_a   1.000
_cell.length_b   1.000
_cell.length_c   1.000
_cell.angle_alpha   90.00
_cell.angle_beta   90.00
_cell.angle_gamma   90.00
#
_symmetry.space_group_name_H-M   'P 1'
#
loop_
_entity.id
_entity.type
_entity.pdbx_description
1 polymer ?
#
loop_
_entity_poly.entity_id
_entity_poly.type
_entity_poly.pdbx_seq_one_letter_code
_entity_poly.pdbx_strand_id
1 'polypeptide(L)'
;VETHNHPSAIEPYGGASTGIGGVIRDPLGTGLGARPVANTDVFCFGPPDLPADDVPKGVLHPRRVMRGVVAGVRDYGNRMGIPTVNGAVYFDENYLGNPLVFCGTVGLLDRDKCFKEARAGDAIVCVGGRTGR
;
A
#
# COMPACT_ATOMS: atom_id res chain seq x y z
N VAL A 1 8.09 -4.83 -0.82
CA VAL A 1 7.15 -4.42 0.25
C VAL A 1 7.43 -2.97 0.53
N GLU A 2 6.38 -2.15 0.64
CA GLU A 2 6.46 -0.72 0.95
C GLU A 2 5.57 -0.38 2.15
N THR A 3 5.70 0.84 2.66
CA THR A 3 4.88 1.37 3.76
C THR A 3 4.17 2.64 3.36
N HIS A 4 2.96 2.87 3.87
CA HIS A 4 2.26 4.16 3.71
C HIS A 4 1.66 4.70 5.01
N ASN A 5 2.48 4.72 6.06
CA ASN A 5 2.09 4.98 7.45
C ASN A 5 1.46 6.37 7.65
N HIS A 6 2.24 7.43 7.42
CA HIS A 6 1.82 8.80 7.74
C HIS A 6 0.58 9.25 6.94
N PRO A 7 0.48 9.02 5.62
CA PRO A 7 -0.74 9.36 4.88
C PRO A 7 -1.95 8.55 5.37
N SER A 8 -1.77 7.28 5.73
CA SER A 8 -2.84 6.44 6.28
C SER A 8 -3.28 6.86 7.69
N ALA A 9 -2.43 7.58 8.44
CA ALA A 9 -2.81 8.17 9.72
C ALA A 9 -3.80 9.34 9.55
N ILE A 10 -3.61 10.13 8.48
CA ILE A 10 -4.37 11.36 8.20
C ILE A 10 -5.64 11.05 7.41
N GLU A 11 -5.52 10.29 6.33
CA GLU A 11 -6.62 9.87 5.47
C GLU A 11 -6.49 8.37 5.18
N PRO A 12 -7.11 7.51 6.02
CA PRO A 12 -6.81 6.09 6.02
C PRO A 12 -7.16 5.34 4.73
N TYR A 13 -8.23 5.72 4.03
CA TYR A 13 -8.67 4.98 2.84
C TYR A 13 -7.76 5.29 1.65
N GLY A 14 -7.59 6.55 1.30
CA GLY A 14 -6.76 6.99 0.19
C GLY A 14 -5.28 6.74 0.46
N GLY A 15 -4.81 7.00 1.69
CA GLY A 15 -3.45 6.68 2.11
C GLY A 15 -3.11 5.19 1.94
N ALA A 16 -4.00 4.28 2.34
CA ALA A 16 -3.75 2.86 2.12
C ALA A 16 -3.92 2.45 0.64
N SER A 17 -4.90 3.02 -0.07
CA SER A 17 -5.15 2.76 -1.50
C SER A 17 -3.95 3.12 -2.36
N THR A 18 -3.32 4.28 -2.13
CA THR A 18 -2.12 4.68 -2.86
C THR A 18 -0.91 3.83 -2.49
N GLY A 19 -0.90 3.23 -1.30
CA GLY A 19 0.18 2.40 -0.79
C GLY A 19 0.23 1.06 -1.51
N ILE A 20 -0.91 0.35 -1.54
CA ILE A 20 -1.04 -0.87 -2.33
C ILE A 20 -0.88 -0.58 -3.83
N GLY A 21 -1.40 0.55 -4.32
CA GLY A 21 -1.26 0.95 -5.71
C GLY A 21 0.18 1.23 -6.10
N GLY A 22 0.99 1.81 -5.21
CA GLY A 22 2.43 1.99 -5.36
C GLY A 22 3.14 0.67 -5.54
N VAL A 23 3.01 -0.21 -4.55
CA VAL A 23 3.72 -1.50 -4.58
C VAL A 23 3.27 -2.43 -5.70
N ILE A 24 2.04 -2.31 -6.22
CA ILE A 24 1.61 -3.04 -7.44
C ILE A 24 2.40 -2.54 -8.67
N ARG A 25 2.77 -1.26 -8.74
CA ARG A 25 3.54 -0.70 -9.86
C ARG A 25 5.01 -1.10 -9.82
N ASP A 26 5.59 -1.39 -8.66
CA ASP A 26 7.01 -1.73 -8.57
C ASP A 26 7.39 -3.00 -9.36
N PRO A 27 6.62 -4.11 -9.29
CA PRO A 27 6.84 -5.26 -10.17
C PRO A 27 6.70 -4.90 -11.66
N LEU A 28 5.77 -4.02 -12.04
CA LEU A 28 5.64 -3.56 -13.42
C LEU A 28 6.89 -2.83 -13.92
N GLY A 29 7.62 -2.16 -13.02
CA GLY A 29 8.90 -1.52 -13.29
C GLY A 29 10.13 -2.41 -13.11
N THR A 30 9.96 -3.65 -12.61
CA THR A 30 11.07 -4.58 -12.35
C THR A 30 11.50 -5.26 -13.64
N GLY A 31 12.79 -5.19 -13.97
CA GLY A 31 13.31 -5.69 -15.25
C GLY A 31 12.57 -5.09 -16.44
N LEU A 32 12.25 -5.91 -17.45
CA LEU A 32 11.43 -5.52 -18.59
C LEU A 32 9.91 -5.70 -18.35
N GLY A 33 9.49 -5.72 -17.08
CA GLY A 33 8.10 -5.74 -16.64
C GLY A 33 7.66 -7.09 -16.09
N ALA A 34 7.55 -7.20 -14.77
CA ALA A 34 6.97 -8.36 -14.12
C ALA A 34 5.44 -8.27 -14.09
N ARG A 35 4.76 -9.41 -14.07
CA ARG A 35 3.30 -9.50 -13.91
C ARG A 35 2.95 -9.67 -12.43
N PRO A 36 2.29 -8.72 -11.76
CA PRO A 36 1.74 -8.89 -10.42
C PRO A 36 0.77 -10.08 -10.37
N VAL A 37 0.89 -10.91 -9.33
CA VAL A 37 0.05 -12.11 -9.17
C VAL A 37 -0.59 -12.26 -7.80
N ALA A 38 -0.01 -11.67 -6.77
CA ALA A 38 -0.53 -11.76 -5.41
C ALA A 38 -0.05 -10.58 -4.57
N ASN A 39 -0.88 -10.16 -3.63
CA ASN A 39 -0.57 -9.15 -2.63
C ASN A 39 -0.43 -9.78 -1.23
N THR A 40 0.24 -9.06 -0.35
CA THR A 40 0.29 -9.34 1.09
C THR A 40 0.25 -8.03 1.85
N ASP A 41 -0.27 -8.04 3.07
CA ASP A 41 -0.28 -6.85 3.92
C ASP A 41 0.07 -7.15 5.38
N VAL A 42 0.65 -6.17 6.06
CA VAL A 42 0.81 -6.21 7.52
C VAL A 42 0.38 -4.88 8.08
N PHE A 43 -0.58 -4.91 8.98
CA PHE A 43 -1.13 -3.70 9.58
C PHE A 43 -0.90 -3.68 11.09
N CYS A 44 -0.39 -2.56 11.60
CA CYS A 44 -0.29 -2.31 13.03
C CYS A 44 -1.13 -1.10 13.40
N PHE A 45 -2.05 -1.26 14.35
CA PHE A 45 -2.97 -0.20 14.79
C PHE A 45 -2.96 -0.04 16.30
N GLY A 46 -3.44 1.10 16.79
CA GLY A 46 -3.87 1.22 18.19
C GLY A 46 -5.08 0.31 18.50
N PRO A 47 -5.38 0.06 19.79
CA PRO A 47 -6.51 -0.76 20.19
C PRO A 47 -7.85 -0.28 19.59
N PRO A 48 -8.63 -1.13 18.91
CA PRO A 48 -9.85 -0.72 18.23
C PRO A 48 -11.02 -0.42 19.18
N ASP A 49 -10.90 -0.83 20.44
CA ASP A 49 -11.82 -0.67 21.56
C ASP A 49 -11.41 0.44 22.53
N LEU A 50 -10.35 1.21 22.20
CA LEU A 50 -9.93 2.39 22.97
C LEU A 50 -11.13 3.34 23.21
N PRO A 51 -11.43 3.72 24.46
CA PRO A 51 -12.49 4.67 24.76
C PRO A 51 -12.28 6.00 24.02
N ALA A 52 -13.37 6.62 23.56
CA ALA A 52 -13.27 7.83 22.74
C ALA A 52 -12.59 8.99 23.47
N ASP A 53 -12.76 9.08 24.80
CA ASP A 53 -12.16 10.11 25.64
C ASP A 53 -10.65 9.93 25.83
N ASP A 54 -10.14 8.72 25.61
CA ASP A 54 -8.70 8.38 25.72
C ASP A 54 -7.95 8.62 24.40
N VAL A 55 -8.64 8.98 23.31
CA VAL A 55 -8.02 9.29 22.03
C VAL A 55 -7.41 10.70 22.07
N PRO A 56 -6.08 10.86 21.85
CA PRO A 56 -5.44 12.16 21.83
C PRO A 56 -6.07 13.12 20.82
N LYS A 57 -6.14 14.40 21.18
CA LYS A 57 -6.68 15.43 20.30
C LYS A 57 -5.89 15.50 18.98
N GLY A 58 -6.61 15.44 17.86
CA GLY A 58 -6.02 15.46 16.53
C GLY A 58 -5.65 14.08 15.97
N VAL A 59 -5.82 13.02 16.75
CA VAL A 59 -5.64 11.63 16.31
C VAL A 59 -6.99 11.04 15.90
N LEU A 60 -7.01 10.32 14.77
CA LEU A 60 -8.18 9.52 14.41
C LEU A 60 -8.28 8.29 15.32
N HIS A 61 -9.50 8.00 15.78
CA HIS A 61 -9.77 6.79 16.55
C HIS A 61 -9.24 5.53 15.82
N PRO A 62 -8.52 4.60 16.49
CA PRO A 62 -7.87 3.47 15.83
C PRO A 62 -8.83 2.60 14.99
N ARG A 63 -10.04 2.33 15.50
CA ARG A 63 -11.12 1.67 14.74
C ARG A 63 -11.45 2.34 13.40
N ARG A 64 -11.42 3.68 13.32
CA ARG A 64 -11.65 4.42 12.07
C ARG A 64 -10.47 4.25 11.11
N VAL A 65 -9.26 4.34 11.62
CA VAL A 65 -8.02 4.13 10.85
C VAL A 65 -8.00 2.73 10.25
N MET A 66 -8.19 1.70 11.09
CA MET A 66 -8.24 0.30 10.67
C MET A 66 -9.28 0.05 9.58
N ARG A 67 -10.52 0.52 9.76
CA ARG A 67 -11.59 0.32 8.75
C ARG A 67 -11.25 0.98 7.42
N GLY A 68 -10.70 2.19 7.44
CA GLY A 68 -10.32 2.90 6.23
C GLY A 68 -9.14 2.25 5.52
N VAL A 69 -8.09 1.86 6.26
CA VAL A 69 -6.91 1.16 5.69
C VAL A 69 -7.31 -0.14 5.03
N VAL A 70 -8.07 -1.00 5.73
CA VAL A 70 -8.52 -2.29 5.18
C VAL A 70 -9.38 -2.07 3.94
N ALA A 71 -10.30 -1.10 3.96
CA ALA A 71 -11.13 -0.78 2.79
C ALA A 71 -10.28 -0.29 1.62
N GLY A 72 -9.31 0.59 1.85
CA GLY A 72 -8.44 1.15 0.81
C GLY A 72 -7.58 0.08 0.12
N VAL A 73 -6.90 -0.76 0.91
CA VAL A 73 -6.10 -1.86 0.36
C VAL A 73 -6.97 -2.83 -0.44
N ARG A 74 -8.08 -3.28 0.16
CA ARG A 74 -9.01 -4.23 -0.45
C ARG A 74 -9.59 -3.69 -1.75
N ASP A 75 -10.10 -2.47 -1.74
CA ASP A 75 -10.82 -1.93 -2.90
C ASP A 75 -9.88 -1.69 -4.09
N TYR A 76 -8.64 -1.25 -3.85
CA TYR A 76 -7.65 -1.11 -4.92
C TYR A 76 -7.22 -2.47 -5.46
N GLY A 77 -6.84 -3.41 -4.59
CA GLY A 77 -6.42 -4.76 -4.99
C GLY A 77 -7.51 -5.50 -5.78
N ASN A 78 -8.76 -5.43 -5.32
CA ASN A 78 -9.91 -6.04 -6.00
C ASN A 78 -10.16 -5.44 -7.38
N ARG A 79 -10.09 -4.11 -7.53
CA ARG A 79 -10.25 -3.44 -8.84
C ARG A 79 -9.13 -3.79 -9.81
N MET A 80 -7.92 -4.01 -9.30
CA MET A 80 -6.78 -4.47 -10.10
C MET A 80 -6.83 -5.97 -10.42
N GLY A 81 -7.71 -6.74 -9.77
CA GLY A 81 -7.81 -8.19 -9.94
C GLY A 81 -6.63 -8.96 -9.36
N ILE A 82 -5.95 -8.43 -8.33
CA ILE A 82 -4.80 -9.07 -7.69
C ILE A 82 -5.18 -9.46 -6.26
N PRO A 83 -5.25 -10.76 -5.92
CA PRO A 83 -5.70 -11.22 -4.61
C PRO A 83 -4.66 -10.92 -3.52
N THR A 84 -5.10 -10.48 -2.35
CA THR A 84 -4.29 -10.53 -1.13
C THR A 84 -4.34 -11.94 -0.55
N VAL A 85 -3.20 -12.63 -0.54
CA VAL A 85 -3.12 -14.07 -0.20
C VAL A 85 -2.55 -14.35 1.18
N ASN A 86 -1.98 -13.34 1.83
CA ASN A 86 -1.40 -13.44 3.17
C ASN A 86 -1.46 -12.07 3.86
N GLY A 87 -1.38 -12.08 5.19
CA GLY A 87 -1.12 -10.87 5.94
C GLY A 87 -1.11 -11.08 7.45
N ALA A 88 -0.93 -9.99 8.18
CA ALA A 88 -1.00 -9.98 9.64
C ALA A 88 -1.59 -8.66 10.14
N VAL A 89 -2.25 -8.74 11.30
CA VAL A 89 -2.72 -7.56 12.04
C VAL A 89 -2.20 -7.63 13.45
N TYR A 90 -1.63 -6.53 13.93
CA TYR A 90 -1.12 -6.39 15.29
C TYR A 90 -1.67 -5.12 15.94
N PHE A 91 -1.95 -5.19 17.24
CA PHE A 91 -2.53 -4.08 18.00
C PHE A 91 -1.62 -3.74 19.18
N ASP A 92 -1.27 -2.46 19.29
CA ASP A 92 -0.44 -1.94 20.37
C ASP A 92 -0.71 -0.44 20.54
N GLU A 93 -0.73 0.04 21.78
CA GLU A 93 -0.95 1.46 22.08
C GLU A 93 0.11 2.37 21.44
N ASN A 94 1.32 1.87 21.20
CA ASN A 94 2.40 2.61 20.54
C ASN A 94 2.10 2.97 19.07
N TYR A 95 1.07 2.38 18.46
CA TYR A 95 0.60 2.74 17.11
C TYR A 95 -0.53 3.76 17.11
N LEU A 96 -0.89 4.31 18.28
CA LEU A 96 -1.84 5.40 18.37
C LEU A 96 -1.26 6.66 17.70
N GLY A 97 -2.03 7.27 16.80
CA GLY A 97 -1.59 8.44 16.05
C GLY A 97 -0.74 8.14 14.81
N ASN A 98 -0.07 6.98 14.74
CA ASN A 98 0.68 6.57 13.56
C ASN A 98 0.64 5.04 13.37
N PRO A 99 -0.25 4.52 12.51
CA PRO A 99 -0.31 3.09 12.22
C PRO A 99 0.89 2.67 11.36
N LEU A 100 1.18 1.37 11.34
CA LEU A 100 2.04 0.80 10.31
C LEU A 100 1.18 0.13 9.24
N VAL A 101 1.40 0.50 7.99
CA VAL A 101 0.63 0.01 6.84
C VAL A 101 1.62 -0.52 5.81
N PHE A 102 1.97 -1.80 5.93
CA PHE A 102 2.81 -2.48 4.96
C PHE A 102 1.95 -3.10 3.86
N CYS A 103 2.34 -2.88 2.62
CA CYS A 103 1.78 -3.54 1.44
C CYS A 103 2.90 -4.20 0.64
N GLY A 104 2.66 -5.41 0.15
CA GLY A 104 3.59 -6.16 -0.67
C GLY A 104 2.89 -6.72 -1.90
N THR A 105 3.63 -6.82 -3.00
CA THR A 105 3.17 -7.47 -4.23
C THR A 105 4.23 -8.44 -4.72
N VAL A 106 3.80 -9.64 -5.06
CA VAL A 106 4.59 -10.67 -5.72
C VAL A 106 4.34 -10.58 -7.22
N GLY A 107 5.42 -10.57 -8.00
CA GLY A 107 5.37 -10.57 -9.47
C GLY A 107 6.11 -11.76 -10.07
N LEU A 108 5.67 -12.20 -11.24
CA LEU A 108 6.36 -13.20 -12.06
C LEU A 108 7.09 -12.50 -13.21
N LEU A 109 8.33 -12.89 -13.46
CA LEU A 109 9.17 -12.32 -14.52
C LEU A 109 9.94 -13.44 -15.23
N ASP A 110 9.99 -13.37 -16.56
CA ASP A 110 10.80 -14.30 -17.35
C ASP A 110 12.29 -14.05 -17.08
N ARG A 111 13.08 -15.13 -17.02
CA ARG A 111 14.49 -15.07 -16.61
C ARG A 111 15.34 -14.17 -17.52
N ASP A 112 15.02 -14.11 -18.80
CA ASP A 112 15.68 -13.29 -19.82
C ASP A 112 15.26 -11.81 -19.75
N LYS A 113 14.24 -11.46 -18.96
CA LYS A 113 13.72 -10.10 -18.77
C LYS A 113 14.10 -9.47 -17.43
N CYS A 114 14.90 -10.14 -16.61
CA CYS A 114 15.31 -9.65 -15.29
C CYS A 114 16.15 -8.37 -15.34
N PHE A 115 16.95 -8.20 -16.40
CA PHE A 115 17.89 -7.08 -16.52
C PHE A 115 17.38 -6.07 -17.56
N LYS A 116 17.59 -4.79 -17.27
CA LYS A 116 17.25 -3.67 -18.15
C LYS A 116 18.41 -2.69 -18.22
N GLU A 117 18.54 -2.02 -19.35
CA GLU A 117 19.55 -0.98 -19.60
C GLU A 117 18.90 0.13 -20.42
N ALA A 118 19.18 1.38 -20.07
CA ALA A 118 18.77 2.54 -20.87
C ALA A 118 19.93 2.94 -21.81
N ARG A 119 19.61 3.26 -23.06
CA ARG A 119 20.59 3.58 -24.10
C ARG A 119 20.42 4.99 -24.62
N ALA A 120 21.51 5.57 -25.11
CA ALA A 120 21.45 6.83 -25.83
C ALA A 120 20.53 6.70 -27.05
N GLY A 121 19.56 7.60 -27.18
CA GLY A 121 18.55 7.58 -28.24
C GLY A 121 17.21 6.93 -27.84
N ASP A 122 17.12 6.30 -26.66
CA ASP A 122 15.84 5.80 -26.15
C ASP A 122 14.85 6.94 -25.88
N ALA A 123 13.57 6.70 -26.18
CA ALA A 123 12.50 7.62 -25.85
C ALA A 123 12.12 7.54 -24.35
N ILE A 124 11.91 8.69 -23.72
CA ILE A 124 11.35 8.76 -22.37
C ILE A 124 9.83 8.85 -22.49
N VAL A 125 9.12 7.87 -21.93
CA VAL A 125 7.66 7.77 -22.02
C VAL A 125 7.05 7.80 -20.61
N CYS A 126 6.02 8.63 -20.43
CA CYS A 126 5.15 8.59 -19.26
C CYS A 126 3.85 7.86 -19.63
N VAL A 127 3.54 6.77 -18.93
CA VAL A 127 2.35 5.94 -19.18
C VAL A 127 1.48 5.95 -17.92
N GLY A 128 0.21 6.32 -18.08
CA GLY A 128 -0.77 6.32 -16.98
C GLY A 128 -1.74 7.49 -17.01
N GLY A 129 -2.28 7.84 -15.84
CA GLY A 129 -3.16 8.99 -15.66
C GLY A 129 -2.44 10.33 -15.89
N ARG A 130 -3.22 11.39 -16.11
CA ARG A 130 -2.68 12.76 -16.21
C ARG A 130 -2.13 13.23 -14.87
N THR A 131 -1.03 13.98 -14.89
CA THR A 131 -0.47 14.63 -13.69
C THR A 131 -1.49 15.62 -13.11
N GLY A 132 -1.75 15.50 -11.80
CA GLY A 132 -2.61 16.41 -11.03
C GLY A 132 -1.92 17.71 -10.62
N ARG A 133 -2.54 18.46 -9.71
CA ARG A 133 -2.00 19.69 -9.11
C ARG A 133 -1.48 19.43 -7.71
#